data_AF-A0A829YH77-F1
#
_entry.id   AF-A0A829YH77-F1
#
_cell.length_a   1.000
_cell.length_b   1.000
_cell.length_c   1.000
_cell.angle_alpha   90.00
_cell.angle_beta   90.00
_cell.angle_gamma   90.00
#
_symmetry.space_group_name_H-M   'P 1'
#
loop_
_entity.id
_entity.type
_entity.pdbx_description
1 polymer ?
#
loop_
_entity_poly.entity_id
_entity_poly.type
_entity_poly.pdbx_seq_one_letter_code
_entity_poly.pdbx_strand_id
1 'polypeptide(L)'
;MNSAASISAMPVIRPRWYRSVGAVLAGLLLNAFLSSGTDLLLVALGVFPPLRDFGNPAAHSDSLLLLALIYRTGFGVLGCYVTARLAGSRPMAHALALGGIGVLIGTLGAIATWQAWTHWYQLAIIAVTLPSSWLGARIYLARR
;
A
#
# COMPACT_ATOMS: atom_id res chain seq x y z
N MET A 1 40.65 -12.46 45.61
CA MET A 1 40.27 -11.13 45.08
C MET A 1 39.75 -11.36 43.66
N ASN A 2 38.43 -11.47 43.49
CA ASN A 2 37.81 -11.83 42.21
C ASN A 2 37.70 -10.61 41.30
N SER A 3 38.39 -10.68 40.15
CA SER A 3 38.32 -9.70 39.08
C SER A 3 37.01 -9.90 38.33
N ALA A 4 35.98 -9.11 38.67
CA ALA A 4 34.71 -9.10 37.96
C ALA A 4 34.88 -8.35 36.64
N ALA A 5 34.86 -9.10 35.54
CA ALA A 5 34.87 -8.57 34.19
C ALA A 5 33.66 -7.65 33.96
N SER A 6 33.95 -6.41 33.59
CA SER A 6 32.95 -5.41 33.21
C SER A 6 32.27 -5.81 31.91
N ILE A 7 31.00 -6.20 31.98
CA ILE A 7 30.16 -6.42 30.80
C ILE A 7 29.85 -5.04 30.22
N SER A 8 30.61 -4.64 29.21
CA SER A 8 30.34 -3.45 28.42
C SER A 8 29.01 -3.64 27.69
N ALA A 9 27.97 -2.93 28.14
CA ALA A 9 26.67 -2.93 27.48
C ALA A 9 26.84 -2.44 26.03
N MET A 10 26.62 -3.32 25.04
CA MET A 10 26.63 -2.92 23.65
C MET A 10 25.53 -1.87 23.39
N PRO A 11 25.84 -0.73 22.73
CA PRO A 11 24.84 0.26 22.41
C PRO A 11 23.81 -0.36 21.47
N VAL A 12 22.55 -0.45 21.93
CA VAL A 12 21.42 -0.79 21.07
C VAL A 12 21.24 0.37 20.10
N ILE A 13 21.81 0.26 18.90
CA ILE A 13 21.57 1.22 17.81
C ILE A 13 20.10 1.09 17.43
N ARG A 14 19.24 1.94 18.01
CA ARG A 14 17.83 2.02 17.61
C ARG A 14 17.79 2.54 16.17
N PRO A 15 17.16 1.82 15.23
CA PRO A 15 16.94 2.35 13.91
C PRO A 15 16.16 3.66 14.05
N ARG A 16 16.66 4.69 13.38
CA ARG A 16 16.13 6.05 13.42
C ARG A 16 14.68 6.06 12.93
N TRP A 17 13.73 6.29 13.82
CA TRP A 17 12.27 6.20 13.59
C TRP A 17 11.79 6.98 12.35
N TYR A 18 12.44 8.09 12.01
CA TYR A 18 12.13 8.89 10.82
C TYR A 18 12.37 8.12 9.51
N ARG A 19 13.32 7.17 9.48
CA ARG A 19 13.59 6.32 8.33
C ARG A 19 12.47 5.29 8.11
N SER A 20 11.93 4.79 9.21
CA SER A 20 10.77 3.88 9.21
C SER A 20 9.51 4.57 8.70
N VAL A 21 9.21 5.77 9.21
CA VAL A 21 8.07 6.59 8.76
C VAL A 21 8.25 6.99 7.30
N GLY A 22 9.44 7.47 6.92
CA GLY A 22 9.75 7.83 5.54
C GLY A 22 9.60 6.68 4.55
N ALA A 23 9.93 5.45 4.95
CA ALA A 23 9.76 4.26 4.11
C ALA A 23 8.28 3.97 3.82
N VAL A 24 7.43 4.03 4.85
CA VAL A 24 5.98 3.80 4.71
C VAL A 24 5.34 4.91 3.87
N LEU A 25 5.70 6.16 4.12
CA LEU A 25 5.22 7.31 3.33
C LEU A 25 5.64 7.22 1.87
N ALA A 26 6.88 6.81 1.58
CA ALA A 26 7.35 6.64 0.21
C ALA A 26 6.52 5.59 -0.55
N GLY A 27 6.22 4.45 0.08
CA GLY A 27 5.37 3.43 -0.53
C GLY A 27 3.93 3.90 -0.74
N LEU A 28 3.37 4.61 0.24
CA LEU A 28 2.03 5.20 0.15
C LEU A 28 1.92 6.20 -1.01
N LEU A 29 2.87 7.14 -1.09
CA LEU A 29 2.91 8.17 -2.12
C LEU A 29 3.13 7.56 -3.51
N LEU A 30 4.02 6.57 -3.62
CA LEU A 30 4.24 5.86 -4.87
C LEU A 30 2.96 5.19 -5.37
N ASN A 31 2.27 4.46 -4.49
CA ASN A 31 1.02 3.79 -4.83
C ASN A 31 -0.08 4.81 -5.24
N ALA A 32 -0.21 5.91 -4.50
CA ALA A 32 -1.17 6.96 -4.79
C ALA A 32 -0.88 7.62 -6.15
N PHE A 33 0.38 7.98 -6.40
CA PHE A 33 0.78 8.62 -7.65
C PHE A 33 0.57 7.71 -8.87
N LEU A 34 0.97 6.44 -8.79
CA LEU A 34 0.77 5.47 -9.87
C LEU A 34 -0.72 5.22 -10.15
N SER A 35 -1.51 5.05 -9.10
CA SER A 35 -2.95 4.79 -9.23
C SER A 35 -3.66 5.99 -9.83
N SER A 36 -3.49 7.18 -9.26
CA SER A 36 -4.13 8.41 -9.76
C SER A 36 -3.63 8.78 -11.17
N GLY A 37 -2.34 8.60 -11.46
CA GLY A 37 -1.79 8.84 -12.79
C GLY A 37 -2.38 7.90 -13.83
N THR A 38 -2.56 6.62 -13.49
CA THR A 38 -3.18 5.63 -14.38
C THR A 38 -4.67 5.91 -14.57
N ASP A 39 -5.39 6.29 -13.51
CA ASP A 39 -6.80 6.69 -13.59
C ASP A 39 -6.97 7.86 -14.56
N LEU A 40 -6.16 8.92 -14.42
CA LEU A 40 -6.20 10.08 -15.29
C LEU A 40 -5.85 9.73 -16.74
N LEU A 41 -4.88 8.83 -16.95
CA LEU A 41 -4.51 8.37 -18.28
C LEU A 41 -5.64 7.56 -18.93
N LEU A 42 -6.29 6.66 -18.19
CA LEU A 42 -7.43 5.88 -18.71
C LEU A 42 -8.64 6.74 -19.01
N VAL A 43 -8.87 7.81 -18.24
CA VAL A 43 -9.89 8.82 -18.55
C VAL A 43 -9.52 9.60 -19.82
N ALA A 44 -8.27 10.03 -19.95
CA ALA A 44 -7.79 10.75 -21.15
C ALA A 44 -7.87 9.90 -22.42
N LEU A 45 -7.66 8.59 -22.30
CA LEU A 45 -7.79 7.61 -23.39
C LEU A 45 -9.25 7.21 -23.68
N GLY A 46 -10.22 7.68 -22.89
CA GLY A 46 -11.64 7.35 -23.05
C GLY A 46 -12.01 5.92 -22.63
N VAL A 47 -11.11 5.21 -21.94
CA VAL A 47 -11.38 3.87 -21.40
C VAL A 47 -12.20 3.97 -20.12
N PHE A 48 -11.84 4.89 -19.23
CA PHE A 48 -12.61 5.21 -18.04
C PHE A 48 -13.57 6.36 -18.31
N PRO A 49 -14.74 6.37 -17.63
CA PRO A 49 -15.67 7.46 -17.75
C PRO A 49 -15.06 8.79 -17.30
N PRO A 50 -15.56 9.91 -17.81
CA PRO A 50 -15.16 11.23 -17.36
C PRO A 50 -15.27 11.40 -15.84
N LEU A 51 -14.37 12.19 -15.24
CA LEU A 51 -14.33 12.42 -13.79
C LEU A 51 -15.65 12.92 -13.20
N ARG A 52 -16.48 13.61 -13.99
CA ARG A 52 -17.83 14.05 -13.59
C ARG A 52 -18.79 12.91 -13.27
N ASP A 53 -18.53 11.73 -13.83
CA ASP A 53 -19.36 10.54 -13.70
C ASP A 53 -18.81 9.59 -12.61
N PHE A 54 -17.71 9.98 -11.93
CA PHE A 54 -17.18 9.23 -10.79
C PHE A 54 -18.16 9.30 -9.62
N GLY A 55 -18.47 8.14 -9.03
CA GLY A 55 -19.50 8.01 -8.00
C GLY A 55 -20.90 7.74 -8.55
N ASN A 56 -21.04 7.55 -9.86
CA ASN A 56 -22.23 6.94 -10.45
C ASN A 56 -21.93 5.45 -10.73
N PRO A 57 -22.51 4.50 -9.97
CA PRO A 57 -22.29 3.07 -10.19
C PRO A 57 -22.64 2.62 -11.62
N ALA A 58 -23.64 3.24 -12.24
CA ALA A 58 -24.10 2.88 -13.58
C ALA A 58 -23.09 3.26 -14.68
N ALA A 59 -22.19 4.20 -14.41
CA ALA A 59 -21.15 4.59 -15.35
C ALA A 59 -19.98 3.59 -15.38
N HIS A 60 -19.90 2.64 -14.43
CA HIS A 60 -18.74 1.76 -14.26
C HIS A 60 -19.13 0.30 -14.44
N SER A 61 -18.71 -0.29 -15.55
CA SER A 61 -18.89 -1.73 -15.76
C SER A 61 -17.95 -2.54 -14.86
N ASP A 62 -18.36 -3.76 -14.53
CA ASP A 62 -17.53 -4.68 -13.73
C ASP A 62 -16.16 -4.94 -14.37
N SER A 63 -16.06 -4.93 -15.70
CA SER A 63 -14.79 -5.08 -16.43
C SER A 63 -13.82 -3.92 -16.16
N LEU A 64 -14.32 -2.68 -16.10
CA LEU A 64 -13.50 -1.50 -15.79
C LEU A 64 -13.06 -1.51 -14.33
N LEU A 65 -13.95 -1.91 -13.42
CA LEU A 65 -13.63 -2.09 -12.01
C LEU A 65 -12.61 -3.21 -11.79
N LEU A 66 -12.70 -4.30 -12.55
CA LEU A 66 -11.74 -5.40 -12.49
C LEU A 66 -10.36 -4.97 -13.04
N LEU A 67 -10.33 -4.21 -14.14
CA LEU A 67 -9.10 -3.57 -14.61
C LEU A 67 -8.50 -2.66 -13.53
N ALA A 68 -9.33 -1.84 -12.89
CA ALA A 68 -8.95 -1.00 -11.75
C ALA A 68 -8.33 -1.80 -10.61
N LEU A 69 -8.95 -2.91 -10.25
CA LEU A 69 -8.47 -3.78 -9.20
C LEU A 69 -7.09 -4.38 -9.53
N ILE A 70 -6.88 -4.80 -10.78
CA ILE A 70 -5.63 -5.45 -11.22
C ILE A 70 -4.44 -4.50 -11.11
N TYR A 71 -4.52 -3.31 -11.74
CA TYR A 71 -3.36 -2.41 -11.68
C TYR A 71 -3.14 -1.86 -10.28
N ARG A 72 -4.21 -1.58 -9.50
CA ARG A 72 -4.08 -1.13 -8.10
C ARG A 72 -3.44 -2.19 -7.21
N THR A 73 -3.75 -3.46 -7.44
CA THR A 73 -3.08 -4.57 -6.75
C THR A 73 -1.59 -4.59 -7.09
N GLY A 74 -1.23 -4.45 -8.37
CA GLY A 74 0.15 -4.37 -8.81
C GLY A 74 0.91 -3.18 -8.18
N PHE A 75 0.30 -2.00 -8.18
CA PHE A 75 0.88 -0.80 -7.56
C PHE A 75 0.98 -0.91 -6.04
N GLY A 76 0.02 -1.56 -5.38
CA GLY A 76 0.07 -1.87 -3.96
C GLY A 76 1.25 -2.78 -3.60
N VAL A 77 1.49 -3.82 -4.40
CA VAL A 77 2.66 -4.69 -4.27
C VAL A 77 3.95 -3.89 -4.45
N LEU A 78 4.04 -3.02 -5.47
CA LEU A 78 5.20 -2.17 -5.73
C LEU A 78 5.46 -1.17 -4.60
N GLY A 79 4.43 -0.49 -4.09
CA GLY A 79 4.54 0.43 -2.96
C GLY A 79 5.03 -0.26 -1.70
N CYS A 80 4.53 -1.47 -1.43
CA CYS A 80 4.98 -2.28 -0.29
C CYS A 80 6.39 -2.84 -0.47
N TYR A 81 6.78 -3.19 -1.70
CA TYR A 81 8.17 -3.54 -2.04
C TYR A 81 9.13 -2.38 -1.77
N VAL A 82 8.77 -1.16 -2.20
CA VAL A 82 9.58 0.05 -1.95
C VAL A 82 9.66 0.36 -0.45
N THR A 83 8.56 0.23 0.28
CA THR A 83 8.53 0.36 1.74
C THR A 83 9.49 -0.62 2.40
N ALA A 84 9.43 -1.90 2.03
CA ALA A 84 10.31 -2.93 2.53
C ALA A 84 11.78 -2.63 2.23
N ARG A 85 12.08 -2.14 1.01
CA ARG A 85 13.43 -1.75 0.58
C ARG A 85 14.00 -0.59 1.39
N LEU A 86 13.18 0.41 1.73
CA LEU A 86 13.62 1.63 2.42
C LEU A 86 13.67 1.48 3.95
N ALA A 87 12.86 0.60 4.53
CA ALA A 87 12.71 0.42 5.96
C ALA A 87 14.02 0.05 6.70
N GLY A 88 14.98 -0.57 6.02
CA GLY A 88 16.30 -0.94 6.56
C GLY A 88 16.26 -2.08 7.60
N SER A 89 15.49 -1.91 8.67
CA SER A 89 15.24 -2.90 9.71
C SER A 89 13.78 -3.37 9.70
N ARG A 90 13.54 -4.68 9.77
CA ARG A 90 12.19 -5.29 9.77
C ARG A 90 11.33 -4.91 8.54
N PRO A 91 11.78 -5.22 7.31
CA PRO A 91 11.10 -4.85 6.07
C PRO A 91 9.64 -5.34 5.99
N MET A 92 9.38 -6.58 6.45
CA MET A 92 8.03 -7.16 6.47
C MET A 92 7.08 -6.37 7.38
N ALA A 93 7.54 -5.96 8.57
CA ALA A 93 6.70 -5.22 9.52
C ALA A 93 6.27 -3.86 8.95
N HIS A 94 7.16 -3.15 8.25
CA HIS A 94 6.83 -1.85 7.66
C HIS A 94 5.90 -1.98 6.46
N ALA A 95 6.08 -3.00 5.63
CA ALA A 95 5.15 -3.27 4.54
C ALA A 95 3.76 -3.65 5.05
N LEU A 96 3.67 -4.52 6.07
CA LEU A 96 2.39 -4.85 6.71
C LEU A 96 1.77 -3.64 7.41
N ALA A 97 2.56 -2.74 7.99
CA ALA A 97 2.06 -1.47 8.53
C ALA A 97 1.45 -0.59 7.44
N LEU A 98 2.09 -0.49 6.27
CA LEU A 98 1.50 0.18 5.10
C LEU A 98 0.21 -0.52 4.65
N GLY A 99 0.18 -1.86 4.62
CA GLY A 99 -1.02 -2.64 4.33
C GLY A 99 -2.16 -2.36 5.32
N GLY A 100 -1.85 -2.30 6.62
CA GLY A 100 -2.83 -1.94 7.66
C GLY A 100 -3.38 -0.52 7.50
N ILE A 101 -2.53 0.45 7.17
CA ILE A 101 -2.96 1.82 6.83
C ILE A 101 -3.87 1.80 5.60
N GLY A 102 -3.51 1.01 4.57
CA GLY A 102 -4.34 0.84 3.37
C GLY A 102 -5.71 0.24 3.67
N VAL A 103 -5.80 -0.75 4.55
CA VAL A 103 -7.08 -1.33 5.00
C VAL A 103 -7.92 -0.29 5.73
N LEU A 104 -7.32 0.50 6.62
CA LEU A 104 -8.02 1.56 7.33
C LEU A 104 -8.59 2.61 6.36
N ILE A 105 -7.75 3.13 5.46
CA ILE A 105 -8.15 4.10 4.44
C ILE A 105 -9.23 3.52 3.53
N GLY A 106 -9.05 2.28 3.06
CA GLY A 106 -10.01 1.59 2.19
C GLY A 106 -11.36 1.38 2.88
N THR A 107 -11.36 1.04 4.18
CA THR A 107 -12.58 0.85 4.97
C THR A 107 -13.31 2.18 5.18
N LEU A 108 -12.59 3.24 5.56
CA LEU A 108 -13.16 4.58 5.73
C LEU A 108 -13.71 5.12 4.40
N GLY A 109 -12.96 4.92 3.31
CA GLY A 109 -13.42 5.25 1.96
C GLY A 109 -14.68 4.48 1.59
N ALA A 110 -14.72 3.17 1.88
CA ALA A 110 -15.87 2.34 1.58
C ALA A 110 -17.13 2.79 2.34
N ILE A 111 -16.99 3.13 3.62
CA ILE A 111 -18.08 3.70 4.42
C ILE A 111 -18.55 5.03 3.83
N ALA A 112 -17.61 5.92 3.49
CA ALA A 112 -17.91 7.25 2.96
C ALA A 112 -18.58 7.20 1.58
N THR A 113 -18.25 6.21 0.75
CA THR A 113 -18.71 6.12 -0.63
C THR A 113 -19.56 4.88 -0.91
N TRP A 114 -20.16 4.30 0.13
CA TRP A 114 -20.85 3.00 0.05
C TRP A 114 -21.89 2.97 -1.07
N GLN A 115 -22.72 4.01 -1.18
CA GLN A 115 -23.78 4.14 -2.19
C GLN A 115 -23.29 4.58 -3.57
N ALA A 116 -22.07 5.12 -3.66
CA ALA A 116 -21.54 5.73 -4.88
C ALA A 116 -20.75 4.74 -5.75
N TRP A 117 -20.36 3.59 -5.19
CA TRP A 117 -19.56 2.58 -5.90
C TRP A 117 -20.10 1.19 -5.66
N THR A 118 -19.81 0.28 -6.59
CA THR A 118 -20.20 -1.12 -6.46
C THR A 118 -19.57 -1.75 -5.21
N HIS A 119 -20.40 -2.32 -4.33
CA HIS A 119 -19.94 -2.79 -3.01
C HIS A 119 -18.85 -3.85 -3.09
N TRP A 120 -18.95 -4.79 -4.05
CA TRP A 120 -17.96 -5.87 -4.21
C TRP A 120 -16.57 -5.30 -4.50
N TYR A 121 -16.50 -4.20 -5.26
CA TYR A 121 -15.25 -3.57 -5.66
C TYR A 121 -14.52 -2.97 -4.47
N GLN A 122 -15.26 -2.28 -3.60
CA GLN A 122 -14.74 -1.67 -2.37
C GLN A 122 -14.18 -2.76 -1.44
N LEU A 123 -14.93 -3.86 -1.27
CA LEU A 123 -14.50 -5.01 -0.47
C LEU A 123 -13.28 -5.70 -1.08
N ALA A 124 -13.21 -5.82 -2.41
CA ALA A 124 -12.08 -6.44 -3.10
C ALA A 124 -10.77 -5.65 -2.90
N ILE A 125 -10.82 -4.32 -2.96
CA ILE A 125 -9.65 -3.47 -2.66
C ILE A 125 -9.16 -3.72 -1.22
N ILE A 126 -10.07 -3.72 -0.25
CA ILE A 126 -9.73 -3.95 1.16
C ILE A 126 -9.11 -5.35 1.31
N ALA A 127 -9.74 -6.37 0.74
CA ALA A 127 -9.30 -7.75 0.83
C ALA A 127 -7.91 -7.98 0.23
N VAL A 128 -7.59 -7.35 -0.91
CA VAL A 128 -6.31 -7.53 -1.60
C VAL A 128 -5.16 -6.73 -0.96
N THR A 129 -5.47 -5.76 -0.10
CA THR A 129 -4.47 -4.86 0.49
C THR A 129 -3.44 -5.62 1.34
N LEU A 130 -3.90 -6.49 2.25
CA LEU A 130 -2.98 -7.28 3.09
C LEU A 130 -2.15 -8.30 2.29
N PRO A 131 -2.73 -9.12 1.39
CA PRO A 131 -1.96 -9.98 0.48
C PRO A 131 -0.91 -9.23 -0.32
N SER A 132 -1.26 -8.06 -0.87
CA SER A 132 -0.34 -7.23 -1.65
C SER A 132 0.83 -6.74 -0.80
N SER A 133 0.56 -6.33 0.44
CA SER A 133 1.58 -5.86 1.36
C SER A 133 2.58 -6.94 1.76
N TRP A 134 2.09 -8.15 2.03
CA TRP A 134 2.92 -9.31 2.31
C TRP A 134 3.74 -9.69 1.07
N LEU A 135 3.12 -9.76 -0.10
CA LEU A 135 3.79 -10.15 -1.34
C LEU A 135 4.91 -9.17 -1.70
N GLY A 136 4.66 -7.86 -1.61
CA GLY A 136 5.68 -6.84 -1.87
C GLY A 136 6.92 -6.98 -0.99
N ALA A 137 6.72 -7.19 0.32
CA ALA A 137 7.82 -7.47 1.23
C ALA A 137 8.49 -8.82 0.98
N ARG A 138 7.73 -9.85 0.63
CA ARG A 138 8.25 -11.19 0.33
C ARG A 138 9.18 -11.16 -0.89
N ILE A 139 8.79 -10.44 -1.95
CA ILE A 139 9.61 -10.25 -3.15
C ILE A 139 10.93 -9.53 -2.80
N TYR A 140 10.88 -8.50 -1.95
CA TYR A 140 12.09 -7.82 -1.48
C TYR A 140 13.01 -8.76 -0.69
N LEU A 141 12.44 -9.50 0.27
CA LEU A 141 13.19 -10.43 1.10
C LEU A 141 13.82 -11.59 0.30
N ALA A 142 13.15 -12.06 -0.76
CA ALA A 142 13.69 -13.10 -1.63
C ALA A 142 14.87 -12.60 -2.51
N ARG A 143 15.05 -11.29 -2.63
CA ARG A 143 16.13 -10.66 -3.43
C ARG A 143 17.30 -10.15 -2.58
N ARG A 144 17.22 -10.28 -1.24
CA ARG A 144 18.22 -9.77 -0.30
C ARG A 144 19.08 -10.91 0.22
#